data_AF-A0A800H9B2-F1
#
_entry.id   AF-A0A800H9B2-F1
#
_cell.length_a   1.000
_cell.length_b   1.000
_cell.length_c   1.000
_cell.angle_alpha   90.00
_cell.angle_beta   90.00
_cell.angle_gamma   90.00
#
_symmetry.space_group_name_H-M   'P 1'
#
loop_
_entity.id
_entity.type
_entity.pdbx_description
1 polymer ?
#
loop_
_entity_poly.entity_id
_entity_poly.type
_entity_poly.pdbx_seq_one_letter_code
_entity_poly.pdbx_strand_id
1 'polypeptide(L)'
;MTPYYLKQQIQSVRDISDLIVVEMHSGSEYSYSPGGHYDSYEPPDGYESMRLNPASEIGFLEDPLMGMEVEDYSPRLDRPQMWDRAIRQFAIDEGADAVIVHHPHIIQGLEIYNGKMIAHSLGNFIFDLNYPETYPSMILNTEADESGFTGYSITPIYIDDYLTVPALGELANYILDHIAMRSRELDTYVHVNPESNRGIVIMDTLAFSSQELDYNIWDPIWKETVLEGEPYFVSNPLSIPNAGSLSKIAGGFQPITHYRLGREKIWMKNFENEGSSLWNFNSNSEFLQDSIFRRGETAASQIRYDYAQDNIVTNLEDRMPFKNEFDHTIHGYIKTENGKNVTLQIQLFEGRSGESILTASMNDSVQGTKFWMPYWGDVPSHEDANFFDIRMSTDVPDTGQSQTWFDDVGLVEWDSLQSFEGFPISVMHPNDFNYIQVYATQTPVAMAGIQMTNTIIGDLPSLDAIPKAANPVITAPGKVHFYDESKGAVGNWHWVFMDQINVYQQHPTFHFFDPGIYEISLTVTGLNGETDTDYITIVALSGDAEEYNLGDVNGDGSLTAMDVLLCVNYIIGLVDFEPEEFLAADVDGNGVINIYDALLIADLFN
;
A
#
# COMPACT_ATOMS: atom_id res chain seq x y z
N MET A 1 29.14 -4.89 22.97
CA MET A 1 29.71 -6.23 23.26
C MET A 1 30.95 -6.47 22.39
N THR A 2 32.03 -7.09 22.88
CA THR A 2 33.21 -7.39 22.03
C THR A 2 33.12 -8.81 21.44
N PRO A 3 33.74 -9.09 20.27
CA PRO A 3 33.81 -10.44 19.70
C PRO A 3 34.31 -11.51 20.69
N TYR A 4 35.21 -11.13 21.59
CA TYR A 4 35.75 -12.02 22.61
C TYR A 4 34.67 -12.54 23.58
N TYR A 5 33.83 -11.65 24.11
CA TYR A 5 32.78 -12.03 25.05
C TYR A 5 31.66 -12.80 24.37
N LEU A 6 31.28 -12.39 23.16
CA LEU A 6 30.29 -13.09 22.34
C LEU A 6 30.70 -14.55 22.09
N LYS A 7 31.96 -14.76 21.67
CA LYS A 7 32.53 -16.08 21.51
C LYS A 7 32.49 -16.92 22.78
N GLN A 8 32.85 -16.34 23.94
CA GLN A 8 32.80 -17.05 25.22
C GLN A 8 31.39 -17.49 25.59
N GLN A 9 30.39 -16.65 25.35
CA GLN A 9 28.99 -16.98 25.61
C GLN A 9 28.51 -18.16 24.75
N ILE A 10 28.76 -18.10 23.43
CA ILE A 10 28.41 -19.19 22.50
C ILE A 10 29.11 -20.50 22.90
N GLN A 11 30.42 -20.44 23.19
CA GLN A 11 31.19 -21.60 23.61
C GLN A 11 30.72 -22.21 24.93
N SER A 12 30.18 -21.40 25.85
CA SER A 12 29.73 -21.88 27.17
C SER A 12 28.52 -22.82 27.11
N VAL A 13 27.73 -22.75 26.03
CA VAL A 13 26.50 -23.56 25.85
C VAL A 13 26.63 -24.61 24.74
N ARG A 14 27.71 -24.57 23.95
CA ARG A 14 27.86 -25.38 22.73
C ARG A 14 27.72 -26.89 22.93
N ASP A 15 28.25 -27.42 24.03
CA ASP A 15 28.24 -28.86 24.28
C ASP A 15 26.95 -29.36 24.96
N ILE A 16 26.01 -28.46 25.27
CA ILE A 16 24.75 -28.76 25.98
C ILE A 16 23.49 -28.30 25.26
N SER A 17 23.62 -27.63 24.10
CA SER A 17 22.50 -27.09 23.33
C SER A 17 22.38 -27.78 21.98
N ASP A 18 21.16 -28.10 21.57
CA ASP A 18 20.85 -28.57 20.21
C ASP A 18 20.84 -27.43 19.19
N LEU A 19 20.45 -26.22 19.63
CA LEU A 19 20.41 -24.99 18.85
C LEU A 19 20.93 -23.82 19.67
N ILE A 20 21.67 -22.92 19.03
CA ILE A 20 22.18 -21.69 19.65
C ILE A 20 21.61 -20.48 18.90
N VAL A 21 20.66 -19.78 19.52
CA VAL A 21 20.17 -18.49 19.02
C VAL A 21 20.87 -17.38 19.78
N VAL A 22 21.48 -16.45 19.05
CA VAL A 22 22.08 -15.25 19.63
C VAL A 22 21.11 -14.09 19.48
N GLU A 23 20.58 -13.64 20.60
CA GLU A 23 19.79 -12.43 20.69
C GLU A 23 20.69 -11.23 21.04
N MET A 24 20.55 -10.14 20.30
CA MET A 24 21.29 -8.90 20.57
C MET A 24 20.36 -7.70 20.65
N HIS A 25 20.54 -6.89 21.70
CA HIS A 25 20.13 -5.49 21.72
C HIS A 25 21.35 -4.70 21.21
N SER A 26 21.40 -4.41 19.90
CA SER A 26 22.60 -3.83 19.27
C SER A 26 22.34 -3.25 17.88
N GLY A 27 23.31 -2.48 17.40
CA GLY A 27 23.25 -1.78 16.12
C GLY A 27 23.07 -0.29 16.36
N SER A 28 23.12 0.49 15.29
CA SER A 28 22.80 1.91 15.36
C SER A 28 21.29 2.12 15.45
N GLU A 29 20.87 2.90 16.45
CA GLU A 29 19.48 3.34 16.61
C GLU A 29 19.02 4.15 15.39
N TYR A 30 17.81 3.89 14.90
CA TYR A 30 17.15 4.81 14.00
C TYR A 30 16.61 6.00 14.80
N SER A 31 17.33 7.12 14.75
CA SER A 31 16.94 8.34 15.47
C SER A 31 17.32 9.61 14.70
N TYR A 32 16.74 10.74 15.11
CA TYR A 32 17.08 12.09 14.61
C TYR A 32 17.98 12.88 15.58
N SER A 33 18.19 12.39 16.80
CA SER A 33 19.18 12.93 17.74
C SER A 33 19.58 11.87 18.76
N PRO A 34 20.83 11.85 19.25
CA PRO A 34 21.26 10.88 20.27
C PRO A 34 20.34 10.91 21.51
N GLY A 35 19.84 9.76 21.95
CA GLY A 35 19.15 9.59 23.25
C GLY A 35 17.91 10.46 23.48
N GLY A 36 17.20 10.85 22.41
CA GLY A 36 16.02 11.71 22.52
C GLY A 36 14.80 10.95 23.07
N HIS A 37 14.50 11.16 24.36
CA HIS A 37 13.22 10.89 25.05
C HIS A 37 13.02 9.60 25.87
N TYR A 38 13.94 8.63 25.88
CA TYR A 38 13.78 7.42 26.72
C TYR A 38 14.96 7.16 27.67
N ASP A 39 16.13 7.73 27.39
CA ASP A 39 17.35 7.59 28.21
C ASP A 39 17.56 8.71 29.23
N SER A 40 16.72 9.76 29.20
CA SER A 40 16.68 10.74 30.28
C SER A 40 15.78 10.23 31.41
N TYR A 41 16.31 9.34 32.25
CA TYR A 41 15.69 9.11 33.55
C TYR A 41 16.01 10.29 34.47
N GLU A 42 15.05 11.20 34.67
CA GLU A 42 15.05 12.04 35.85
C GLU A 42 14.47 11.21 37.01
N PRO A 43 15.26 10.86 38.04
CA PRO A 43 14.72 10.15 39.19
C PRO A 43 13.58 10.96 39.82
N PRO A 44 12.46 10.33 40.24
CA PRO A 44 11.39 11.05 40.89
C PRO A 44 11.88 11.77 42.15
N ASP A 45 11.26 12.91 42.46
CA ASP A 45 11.53 13.64 43.70
C ASP A 45 11.48 12.72 44.93
N GLY A 46 12.61 12.58 45.63
CA GLY A 46 12.74 11.70 46.79
C GLY A 46 13.32 10.31 46.51
N TYR A 47 13.81 10.02 45.31
CA TYR A 47 14.52 8.77 44.99
C TYR A 47 15.65 8.43 45.98
N GLU A 48 16.40 9.43 46.47
CA GLU A 48 17.42 9.24 47.51
C GLU A 48 16.87 8.61 48.82
N SER A 49 15.59 8.84 49.13
CA SER A 49 14.94 8.32 50.33
C SER A 49 14.46 6.87 50.19
N MET A 50 14.42 6.34 48.96
CA MET A 50 14.03 4.96 48.65
C MET A 50 15.20 3.96 48.72
N ARG A 51 16.40 4.41 49.13
CA ARG A 51 17.67 3.65 49.17
C ARG A 51 17.74 2.44 50.12
N LEU A 52 16.72 2.15 50.92
CA LEU A 52 16.76 1.02 51.85
C LEU A 52 16.02 -0.21 51.30
N ASN A 53 16.76 -1.04 50.57
CA ASN A 53 16.39 -2.44 50.35
C ASN A 53 16.51 -3.20 51.68
N PRO A 54 15.44 -3.80 52.24
CA PRO A 54 15.52 -4.57 53.48
C PRO A 54 16.39 -5.84 53.40
N ALA A 55 16.79 -6.25 52.19
CA ALA A 55 17.58 -7.46 51.92
C ALA A 55 19.06 -7.19 51.57
N SER A 56 19.54 -5.94 51.58
CA SER A 56 20.95 -5.60 51.31
C SER A 56 21.48 -4.57 52.31
N GLU A 57 22.63 -4.83 52.95
CA GLU A 57 23.30 -3.87 53.85
C GLU A 57 23.95 -2.69 53.12
N ILE A 58 24.01 -2.74 51.79
CA ILE A 58 24.59 -1.71 50.93
C ILE A 58 23.50 -1.38 49.92
N GLY A 59 22.85 -0.21 50.06
CA GLY A 59 21.83 0.24 49.11
C GLY A 59 22.36 0.32 47.68
N PHE A 60 21.47 0.50 46.70
CA PHE A 60 21.85 0.66 45.29
C PHE A 60 22.89 1.78 45.15
N LEU A 61 24.12 1.42 44.76
CA LEU A 61 25.14 2.38 44.38
C LEU A 61 24.73 2.99 43.03
N GLU A 62 24.78 4.31 42.90
CA GLU A 62 24.76 4.95 41.58
C GLU A 62 25.93 4.41 40.78
N ASP A 63 25.66 3.87 39.60
CA ASP A 63 26.69 3.58 38.61
C ASP A 63 27.29 4.93 38.15
N PRO A 64 28.59 5.19 38.36
CA PRO A 64 29.22 6.43 37.91
C PRO A 64 29.34 6.54 36.39
N LEU A 65 28.83 5.58 35.61
CA LEU A 65 28.77 5.59 34.14
C LEU A 65 27.44 6.08 33.55
N MET A 66 26.56 6.69 34.35
CA MET A 66 25.37 7.39 33.84
C MET A 66 25.76 8.43 32.76
N GLY A 67 25.33 8.21 31.51
CA GLY A 67 25.53 9.14 30.39
C GLY A 67 26.79 8.93 29.54
N MET A 68 27.47 7.79 29.63
CA MET A 68 28.59 7.41 28.75
C MET A 68 28.27 6.25 27.79
N GLU A 69 27.00 5.85 27.64
CA GLU A 69 26.63 5.06 26.47
C GLU A 69 26.72 5.99 25.26
N VAL A 70 27.86 5.93 24.59
CA VAL A 70 27.99 6.46 23.22
C VAL A 70 27.24 5.45 22.36
N GLU A 71 25.93 5.54 22.33
CA GLU A 71 25.15 4.90 21.27
C GLU A 71 25.67 5.41 19.94
N ASP A 72 25.94 4.48 19.02
CA ASP A 72 26.48 4.79 17.70
C ASP A 72 25.35 5.38 16.85
N TYR A 73 25.10 6.68 17.08
CA TYR A 73 24.02 7.43 16.47
C TYR A 73 24.32 7.73 15.01
N SER A 74 23.41 7.34 14.12
CA SER A 74 23.44 7.72 12.70
C SER A 74 22.05 8.16 12.25
N PRO A 75 21.87 9.43 11.83
CA PRO A 75 20.55 9.94 11.47
C PRO A 75 19.95 9.11 10.35
N ARG A 76 18.73 8.60 10.57
CA ARG A 76 17.92 7.88 9.58
C ARG A 76 18.57 6.64 8.97
N LEU A 77 19.36 5.92 9.77
CA LEU A 77 20.02 4.73 9.28
C LEU A 77 19.02 3.56 9.16
N ASP A 78 18.59 3.32 7.93
CA ASP A 78 17.62 2.27 7.56
C ASP A 78 18.26 0.95 7.11
N ARG A 79 19.57 0.78 7.37
CA ARG A 79 20.37 -0.38 6.99
C ARG A 79 21.39 -0.70 8.07
N PRO A 80 21.77 -1.97 8.25
CA PRO A 80 22.84 -2.30 9.16
C PRO A 80 24.17 -1.74 8.62
N GLN A 81 24.99 -1.15 9.49
CA GLN A 81 26.32 -0.73 9.09
C GLN A 81 27.23 -1.94 8.88
N MET A 82 28.37 -1.73 8.20
CA MET A 82 29.31 -2.80 7.88
C MET A 82 29.81 -3.51 9.16
N TRP A 83 30.07 -2.77 10.25
CA TRP A 83 30.51 -3.38 11.51
C TRP A 83 29.39 -4.09 12.26
N ASP A 84 28.15 -3.58 12.21
CA ASP A 84 26.99 -4.27 12.74
C ASP A 84 26.80 -5.61 12.04
N ARG A 85 26.87 -5.61 10.71
CA ARG A 85 26.80 -6.84 9.91
C ARG A 85 27.95 -7.79 10.27
N ALA A 86 29.18 -7.29 10.39
CA ALA A 86 30.35 -8.11 10.68
C ALA A 86 30.29 -8.81 12.05
N ILE A 87 29.83 -8.13 13.11
CA ILE A 87 29.72 -8.76 14.44
C ILE A 87 28.62 -9.84 14.47
N ARG A 88 27.55 -9.65 13.70
CA ARG A 88 26.44 -10.62 13.57
C ARG A 88 26.87 -11.84 12.76
N GLN A 89 27.59 -11.65 11.65
CA GLN A 89 28.22 -12.75 10.89
C GLN A 89 29.26 -13.51 11.74
N PHE A 90 30.05 -12.79 12.56
CA PHE A 90 30.99 -13.42 13.48
C PHE A 90 30.30 -14.33 14.51
N ALA A 91 29.09 -13.98 14.97
CA ALA A 91 28.31 -14.86 15.85
C ALA A 91 28.00 -16.20 15.17
N ILE A 92 27.58 -16.16 13.90
CA ILE A 92 27.36 -17.36 13.08
C ILE A 92 28.65 -18.17 12.93
N ASP A 93 29.77 -17.51 12.61
CA ASP A 93 31.08 -18.17 12.46
C ASP A 93 31.56 -18.87 13.75
N GLU A 94 31.22 -18.33 14.91
CA GLU A 94 31.56 -18.91 16.22
C GLU A 94 30.60 -20.00 16.69
N GLY A 95 29.52 -20.25 15.96
CA GLY A 95 28.63 -21.40 16.15
C GLY A 95 27.18 -21.08 16.48
N ALA A 96 26.74 -19.82 16.37
CA ALA A 96 25.31 -19.52 16.42
C ALA A 96 24.58 -20.14 15.22
N ASP A 97 23.35 -20.60 15.42
CA ASP A 97 22.45 -21.16 14.39
C ASP A 97 21.50 -20.11 13.83
N ALA A 98 21.22 -19.07 14.60
CA ALA A 98 20.56 -17.85 14.15
C ALA A 98 21.00 -16.64 14.99
N VAL A 99 20.91 -15.44 14.42
CA VAL A 99 21.15 -14.18 15.12
C VAL A 99 19.92 -13.29 14.97
N ILE A 100 19.33 -12.86 16.08
CA ILE A 100 18.14 -12.01 16.11
C ILE A 100 18.50 -10.70 16.80
N VAL A 101 18.27 -9.58 16.11
CA VAL A 101 18.67 -8.27 16.59
C VAL A 101 17.47 -7.34 16.78
N HIS A 102 17.59 -6.52 17.82
CA HIS A 102 16.66 -5.51 18.29
C HIS A 102 17.51 -4.26 18.62
N HIS A 103 16.88 -3.11 18.84
CA HIS A 103 17.47 -1.77 19.10
C HIS A 103 17.31 -0.75 17.96
N PRO A 104 17.48 -1.09 16.67
CA PRO A 104 17.29 -0.08 15.63
C PRO A 104 15.88 0.52 15.54
N HIS A 105 14.89 -0.06 16.23
CA HIS A 105 13.46 0.31 16.27
C HIS A 105 12.70 0.25 14.95
N ILE A 106 13.41 0.15 13.83
CA ILE A 106 12.87 -0.08 12.49
C ILE A 106 13.36 -1.42 11.95
N ILE A 107 12.73 -1.91 10.88
CA ILE A 107 13.18 -3.09 10.14
C ILE A 107 14.47 -2.78 9.37
N GLN A 108 15.47 -3.67 9.42
CA GLN A 108 16.77 -3.51 8.71
C GLN A 108 17.10 -4.65 7.71
N GLY A 109 16.15 -5.54 7.43
CA GLY A 109 16.30 -6.66 6.50
C GLY A 109 16.83 -7.95 7.12
N LEU A 110 16.74 -9.04 6.35
CA LEU A 110 17.18 -10.39 6.72
C LEU A 110 18.36 -10.81 5.85
N GLU A 111 19.30 -11.55 6.44
CA GLU A 111 20.46 -12.10 5.75
C GLU A 111 20.57 -13.61 5.99
N ILE A 112 20.72 -14.38 4.91
CA ILE A 112 21.18 -15.77 4.97
C ILE A 112 22.70 -15.79 4.79
N TYR A 113 23.40 -15.94 5.90
CA TYR A 113 24.86 -16.00 5.94
C TYR A 113 25.31 -17.42 6.28
N ASN A 114 26.11 -18.04 5.40
CA ASN A 114 26.55 -19.44 5.55
C ASN A 114 25.39 -20.42 5.80
N GLY A 115 24.23 -20.18 5.16
CA GLY A 115 23.03 -20.99 5.29
C GLY A 115 22.26 -20.78 6.60
N LYS A 116 22.58 -19.75 7.38
CA LYS A 116 21.95 -19.45 8.68
C LYS A 116 21.37 -18.03 8.69
N MET A 117 20.31 -17.84 9.47
CA MET A 117 19.55 -16.59 9.51
C MET A 117 20.21 -15.53 10.39
N ILE A 118 20.26 -14.31 9.88
CA ILE A 118 20.51 -13.09 10.64
C ILE A 118 19.35 -12.13 10.39
N ALA A 119 18.58 -11.81 11.42
CA ALA A 119 17.60 -10.74 11.38
C ALA A 119 18.23 -9.47 11.95
N HIS A 120 18.54 -8.48 11.09
CA HIS A 120 19.31 -7.31 11.49
C HIS A 120 18.54 -6.31 12.35
N SER A 121 17.22 -6.32 12.24
CA SER A 121 16.28 -5.70 13.17
C SER A 121 14.87 -6.18 12.84
N LEU A 122 14.09 -6.55 13.85
CA LEU A 122 12.68 -6.93 13.69
C LEU A 122 11.72 -5.73 13.67
N GLY A 123 12.16 -4.56 14.13
CA GLY A 123 11.28 -3.46 14.52
C GLY A 123 10.78 -3.61 15.96
N ASN A 124 9.74 -2.86 16.30
CA ASN A 124 9.13 -2.85 17.64
C ASN A 124 8.03 -3.92 17.80
N PHE A 125 7.61 -4.25 19.02
CA PHE A 125 6.46 -5.17 19.21
C PHE A 125 5.41 -4.64 20.19
N ILE A 126 5.79 -4.29 21.43
CA ILE A 126 4.83 -3.89 22.51
C ILE A 126 4.92 -2.40 22.88
N PHE A 127 5.86 -1.66 22.31
CA PHE A 127 6.02 -0.23 22.56
C PHE A 127 6.24 0.50 21.25
N ASP A 128 5.80 1.75 21.20
CA ASP A 128 5.99 2.61 20.07
C ASP A 128 6.87 3.81 20.43
N LEU A 129 7.57 4.33 19.43
CA LEU A 129 8.13 5.67 19.48
C LEU A 129 7.14 6.61 18.79
N ASN A 130 7.31 7.93 18.85
CA ASN A 130 6.43 8.84 18.11
C ASN A 130 6.96 9.05 16.67
N TYR A 131 7.41 7.96 16.02
CA TYR A 131 8.08 7.96 14.73
C TYR A 131 7.38 6.94 13.81
N PRO A 132 6.69 7.39 12.74
CA PRO A 132 6.02 6.49 11.82
C PRO A 132 6.87 5.34 11.31
N GLU A 133 8.14 5.60 11.06
CA GLU A 133 9.05 4.58 10.53
C GLU A 133 9.25 3.38 11.47
N THR A 134 8.88 3.52 12.75
CA THR A 134 8.96 2.48 13.78
C THR A 134 7.65 1.68 13.95
N TYR A 135 6.56 2.09 13.28
CA TYR A 135 5.25 1.45 13.36
C TYR A 135 5.21 0.13 12.58
N PRO A 136 5.77 0.05 11.36
CA PRO A 136 5.95 -1.22 10.66
C PRO A 136 6.88 -2.16 11.42
N SER A 137 6.44 -3.40 11.61
CA SER A 137 7.23 -4.42 12.26
C SER A 137 6.94 -5.81 11.71
N MET A 138 7.63 -6.82 12.22
CA MET A 138 7.42 -8.21 11.84
C MET A 138 7.57 -9.19 12.98
N ILE A 139 6.81 -10.29 12.87
CA ILE A 139 7.07 -11.53 13.59
C ILE A 139 7.84 -12.47 12.65
N LEU A 140 9.08 -12.80 13.03
CA LEU A 140 9.86 -13.83 12.36
C LEU A 140 9.53 -15.20 12.96
N ASN A 141 8.91 -16.05 12.15
CA ASN A 141 8.63 -17.45 12.48
C ASN A 141 9.74 -18.33 11.92
N THR A 142 10.06 -19.42 12.63
CA THR A 142 11.02 -20.41 12.16
C THR A 142 10.54 -21.83 12.45
N GLU A 143 10.91 -22.75 11.57
CA GLU A 143 10.73 -24.18 11.74
C GLU A 143 12.08 -24.83 12.02
N ALA A 144 12.11 -25.83 12.90
CA ALA A 144 13.32 -26.56 13.22
C ALA A 144 13.05 -28.07 13.36
N ASP A 145 14.03 -28.87 12.96
CA ASP A 145 14.07 -30.31 13.16
C ASP A 145 15.45 -30.76 13.68
N GLU A 146 15.74 -32.07 13.62
CA GLU A 146 17.02 -32.63 14.07
C GLU A 146 18.24 -32.12 13.27
N SER A 147 18.03 -31.50 12.10
CA SER A 147 19.08 -30.91 11.26
C SER A 147 19.33 -29.42 11.55
N GLY A 148 18.47 -28.79 12.34
CA GLY A 148 18.53 -27.38 12.70
C GLY A 148 17.32 -26.60 12.20
N PHE A 149 17.49 -25.30 11.95
CA PHE A 149 16.43 -24.48 11.35
C PHE A 149 16.23 -24.83 9.87
N THR A 150 15.00 -25.18 9.49
CA THR A 150 14.63 -25.67 8.15
C THR A 150 13.91 -24.62 7.31
N GLY A 151 13.36 -23.58 7.92
CA GLY A 151 12.61 -22.56 7.22
C GLY A 151 12.31 -21.34 8.08
N TYR A 152 12.02 -20.23 7.40
CA TYR A 152 11.65 -18.97 8.03
C TYR A 152 10.53 -18.31 7.26
N SER A 153 9.55 -17.77 7.99
CA SER A 153 8.46 -16.99 7.43
C SER A 153 8.19 -15.74 8.25
N ILE A 154 7.61 -14.74 7.60
CA ILE A 154 7.40 -13.40 8.13
C ILE A 154 5.90 -13.17 8.24
N THR A 155 5.47 -12.69 9.41
CA THR A 155 4.14 -12.09 9.60
C THR A 155 4.34 -10.60 9.72
N PRO A 156 3.88 -9.78 8.75
CA PRO A 156 3.92 -8.34 8.92
C PRO A 156 2.93 -7.95 10.02
N ILE A 157 3.33 -7.01 10.85
CA ILE A 157 2.51 -6.42 11.89
C ILE A 157 2.69 -4.92 11.86
N TYR A 158 1.76 -4.22 12.47
CA TYR A 158 1.78 -2.79 12.58
C TYR A 158 1.49 -2.40 14.03
N ILE A 159 2.15 -1.35 14.51
CA ILE A 159 1.87 -0.78 15.83
C ILE A 159 1.03 0.47 15.60
N ASP A 160 -0.20 0.40 16.07
CA ASP A 160 -1.20 1.46 15.94
C ASP A 160 -1.55 1.95 17.33
N ASP A 161 -1.24 3.19 17.67
CA ASP A 161 -1.50 3.76 19.01
C ASP A 161 -1.03 2.84 20.16
N TYR A 162 0.22 2.37 20.08
CA TYR A 162 0.82 1.44 21.05
C TYR A 162 0.17 0.04 21.11
N LEU A 163 -0.69 -0.30 20.14
CA LEU A 163 -1.32 -1.61 20.00
C LEU A 163 -0.75 -2.34 18.79
N THR A 164 -0.14 -3.50 19.03
CA THR A 164 0.27 -4.40 17.96
C THR A 164 -0.95 -5.02 17.31
N VAL A 165 -1.10 -4.81 16.01
CA VAL A 165 -2.15 -5.42 15.20
C VAL A 165 -1.55 -6.14 13.99
N PRO A 166 -2.23 -7.19 13.47
CA PRO A 166 -1.85 -7.76 12.19
C PRO A 166 -1.93 -6.70 11.08
N ALA A 167 -0.88 -6.58 10.28
CA ALA A 167 -0.99 -5.84 9.02
C ALA A 167 -1.67 -6.74 8.00
N LEU A 168 -2.63 -6.21 7.24
CA LEU A 168 -3.39 -6.92 6.21
C LEU A 168 -3.29 -6.19 4.86
N GLY A 169 -3.79 -6.81 3.78
CA GLY A 169 -4.01 -6.14 2.50
C GLY A 169 -2.76 -5.46 1.93
N GLU A 170 -2.90 -4.22 1.44
CA GLU A 170 -1.82 -3.42 0.87
C GLU A 170 -0.76 -3.01 1.91
N LEU A 171 -1.15 -2.73 3.15
CA LEU A 171 -0.23 -2.43 4.25
C LEU A 171 0.72 -3.60 4.51
N ALA A 172 0.19 -4.82 4.59
CA ALA A 172 1.01 -6.01 4.76
C ALA A 172 2.02 -6.18 3.62
N ASN A 173 1.55 -6.02 2.38
CA ASN A 173 2.39 -6.17 1.19
C ASN A 173 3.46 -5.08 1.13
N TYR A 174 3.12 -3.84 1.49
CA TYR A 174 4.08 -2.74 1.61
C TYR A 174 5.23 -3.09 2.56
N ILE A 175 4.91 -3.60 3.76
CA ILE A 175 5.90 -3.99 4.77
C ILE A 175 6.75 -5.15 4.26
N LEU A 176 6.13 -6.15 3.63
CA LEU A 176 6.81 -7.34 3.12
C LEU A 176 7.73 -7.01 1.94
N ASP A 177 7.32 -6.15 1.01
CA ASP A 177 8.13 -5.69 -0.11
C ASP A 177 9.32 -4.86 0.38
N HIS A 178 9.12 -4.03 1.41
CA HIS A 178 10.21 -3.33 2.08
C HIS A 178 11.22 -4.31 2.69
N ILE A 179 10.76 -5.33 3.43
CA ILE A 179 11.62 -6.38 3.99
C ILE A 179 12.36 -7.10 2.87
N ALA A 180 11.67 -7.43 1.78
CA ALA A 180 12.24 -8.14 0.64
C ALA A 180 13.33 -7.31 -0.05
N MET A 181 13.12 -6.02 -0.27
CA MET A 181 14.12 -5.08 -0.78
C MET A 181 15.35 -5.01 0.14
N ARG A 182 15.15 -4.77 1.45
CA ARG A 182 16.27 -4.68 2.42
C ARG A 182 17.05 -5.98 2.53
N SER A 183 16.36 -7.11 2.48
CA SER A 183 16.99 -8.43 2.47
C SER A 183 17.75 -8.67 1.17
N ARG A 184 17.23 -8.19 0.03
CA ARG A 184 17.89 -8.33 -1.26
C ARG A 184 19.21 -7.57 -1.33
N GLU A 185 19.30 -6.41 -0.70
CA GLU A 185 20.56 -5.65 -0.55
C GLU A 185 21.62 -6.40 0.28
N LEU A 186 21.20 -7.41 1.05
CA LEU A 186 22.03 -8.32 1.83
C LEU A 186 22.20 -9.69 1.15
N ASP A 187 21.92 -9.77 -0.16
CA ASP A 187 21.98 -10.98 -0.98
C ASP A 187 21.04 -12.11 -0.54
N THR A 188 19.90 -11.74 0.06
CA THR A 188 18.88 -12.68 0.52
C THR A 188 17.55 -12.46 -0.20
N TYR A 189 16.91 -13.55 -0.61
CA TYR A 189 15.64 -13.52 -1.31
C TYR A 189 14.49 -13.77 -0.33
N VAL A 190 13.44 -12.94 -0.41
CA VAL A 190 12.18 -13.14 0.32
C VAL A 190 11.06 -13.20 -0.71
N HIS A 191 10.31 -14.30 -0.71
CA HIS A 191 9.08 -14.44 -1.48
C HIS A 191 7.93 -13.78 -0.71
N VAL A 192 7.26 -12.82 -1.34
CA VAL A 192 6.06 -12.18 -0.80
C VAL A 192 4.84 -12.85 -1.41
N ASN A 193 3.95 -13.37 -0.56
CA ASN A 193 2.68 -13.94 -0.97
C ASN A 193 1.56 -12.94 -0.60
N PRO A 194 1.03 -12.18 -1.57
CA PRO A 194 0.07 -11.12 -1.30
C PRO A 194 -1.30 -11.63 -0.87
N GLU A 195 -1.67 -12.88 -1.23
CA GLU A 195 -2.96 -13.48 -0.86
C GLU A 195 -3.02 -13.90 0.62
N SER A 196 -1.90 -14.39 1.14
CA SER A 196 -1.80 -14.81 2.54
C SER A 196 -1.20 -13.75 3.45
N ASN A 197 -0.74 -12.63 2.88
CA ASN A 197 0.04 -11.59 3.56
C ASN A 197 1.22 -12.20 4.37
N ARG A 198 1.99 -13.09 3.72
CA ARG A 198 3.15 -13.76 4.32
C ARG A 198 4.40 -13.57 3.49
N GLY A 199 5.54 -13.41 4.18
CA GLY A 199 6.86 -13.51 3.57
C GLY A 199 7.49 -14.88 3.84
N ILE A 200 8.22 -15.44 2.88
CA ILE A 200 8.99 -16.68 3.05
C ILE A 200 10.44 -16.39 2.67
N VAL A 201 11.39 -16.68 3.57
CA VAL A 201 12.81 -16.47 3.27
C VAL A 201 13.36 -17.66 2.52
N ILE A 202 14.01 -17.40 1.39
CA ILE A 202 14.59 -18.44 0.54
C ILE A 202 15.99 -18.80 1.07
N MET A 203 16.08 -19.96 1.72
CA MET A 203 17.32 -20.49 2.27
C MET A 203 18.23 -21.11 1.21
N ASP A 204 17.64 -21.82 0.24
CA ASP A 204 18.36 -22.47 -0.86
C ASP A 204 18.02 -21.77 -2.19
N THR A 205 18.93 -20.91 -2.62
CA THR A 205 18.78 -20.16 -3.87
C THR A 205 18.96 -21.03 -5.12
N LEU A 206 19.44 -22.27 -4.99
CA LEU A 206 19.56 -23.21 -6.11
C LEU A 206 18.26 -24.01 -6.34
N ALA A 207 17.37 -24.05 -5.34
CA ALA A 207 16.18 -24.88 -5.36
C ALA A 207 14.87 -24.13 -5.66
N PHE A 208 14.86 -22.79 -5.62
CA PHE A 208 13.63 -22.02 -5.83
C PHE A 208 13.29 -21.85 -7.32
N SER A 209 11.99 -21.84 -7.63
CA SER A 209 11.47 -21.47 -8.94
C SER A 209 11.30 -19.96 -9.05
N SER A 210 11.69 -19.42 -10.21
CA SER A 210 11.31 -18.06 -10.60
C SER A 210 10.64 -18.08 -11.97
N GLN A 211 9.73 -17.14 -12.18
CA GLN A 211 8.99 -16.96 -13.42
C GLN A 211 9.03 -15.48 -13.83
N GLU A 212 9.11 -15.22 -15.13
CA GLU A 212 9.10 -13.86 -15.68
C GLU A 212 7.71 -13.55 -16.23
N LEU A 213 7.13 -12.42 -15.82
CA LEU A 213 5.88 -11.88 -16.32
C LEU A 213 6.19 -10.64 -17.17
N ASP A 214 6.00 -10.74 -18.47
CA ASP A 214 6.16 -9.62 -19.39
C ASP A 214 4.84 -8.86 -19.57
N TYR A 215 4.90 -7.54 -19.52
CA TYR A 215 3.74 -6.67 -19.69
C TYR A 215 4.13 -5.31 -20.29
N ASN A 216 3.11 -4.56 -20.69
CA ASN A 216 3.27 -3.23 -21.26
C ASN A 216 2.51 -2.22 -20.43
N ILE A 217 3.12 -1.07 -20.17
CA ILE A 217 2.47 0.08 -19.53
C ILE A 217 2.59 1.29 -20.45
N TRP A 218 1.56 2.12 -20.48
CA TRP A 218 1.54 3.36 -21.25
C TRP A 218 0.59 4.37 -20.62
N ASP A 219 0.85 5.65 -20.87
CA ASP A 219 -0.06 6.74 -20.53
C ASP A 219 -0.50 7.44 -21.83
N PRO A 220 -1.80 7.65 -22.08
CA PRO A 220 -2.23 8.54 -23.14
C PRO A 220 -2.02 10.03 -22.83
N ILE A 221 -1.78 10.39 -21.56
CA ILE A 221 -1.67 11.78 -21.09
C ILE A 221 -0.22 12.11 -20.75
N TRP A 222 0.33 13.13 -21.40
CA TRP A 222 1.70 13.60 -21.18
C TRP A 222 1.70 15.09 -20.89
N LYS A 223 2.59 15.54 -20.02
CA LYS A 223 2.77 16.96 -19.65
C LYS A 223 4.07 17.49 -20.25
N GLU A 224 4.03 18.71 -20.76
CA GLU A 224 5.26 19.41 -21.17
C GLU A 224 6.13 19.70 -19.93
N THR A 225 7.42 19.48 -20.07
CA THR A 225 8.43 19.78 -19.03
C THR A 225 9.74 20.23 -19.69
N VAL A 226 10.70 20.67 -18.89
CA VAL A 226 12.03 21.07 -19.34
C VAL A 226 13.07 20.25 -18.61
N LEU A 227 13.92 19.56 -19.35
CA LEU A 227 15.05 18.80 -18.82
C LEU A 227 16.35 19.37 -19.41
N GLU A 228 17.27 19.79 -18.55
CA GLU A 228 18.55 20.40 -18.94
C GLU A 228 18.43 21.58 -19.93
N GLY A 229 17.31 22.31 -19.89
CA GLY A 229 17.03 23.44 -20.78
C GLY A 229 16.39 23.07 -22.12
N GLU A 230 16.16 21.79 -22.39
CA GLU A 230 15.49 21.29 -23.59
C GLU A 230 14.03 20.90 -23.29
N PRO A 231 13.10 21.08 -24.24
CA PRO A 231 11.70 20.70 -24.06
C PRO A 231 11.54 19.17 -24.08
N TYR A 232 10.80 18.66 -23.10
CA TYR A 232 10.48 17.25 -22.93
C TYR A 232 8.98 17.08 -22.66
N PHE A 233 8.52 15.84 -22.78
CA PHE A 233 7.21 15.39 -22.34
C PHE A 233 7.40 14.33 -21.27
N VAL A 234 6.71 14.46 -20.14
CA VAL A 234 6.74 13.50 -19.05
C VAL A 234 5.38 12.82 -18.90
N SER A 235 5.40 11.50 -18.64
CA SER A 235 4.18 10.75 -18.34
C SER A 235 3.68 11.09 -16.94
N ASN A 236 2.43 10.76 -16.61
CA ASN A 236 2.09 10.61 -15.20
C ASN A 236 2.88 9.42 -14.62
N PRO A 237 2.98 9.31 -13.29
CA PRO A 237 3.53 8.11 -12.66
C PRO A 237 2.71 6.89 -13.09
N LEU A 238 3.39 5.92 -13.69
CA LEU A 238 2.77 4.69 -14.16
C LEU A 238 2.94 3.62 -13.10
N SER A 239 1.83 3.05 -12.62
CA SER A 239 1.86 1.94 -11.68
C SER A 239 2.49 0.70 -12.31
N ILE A 240 3.39 0.07 -11.57
CA ILE A 240 3.96 -1.24 -11.86
C ILE A 240 2.97 -2.29 -11.33
N PRO A 241 2.60 -3.33 -12.12
CA PRO A 241 1.75 -4.41 -11.62
C PRO A 241 2.34 -5.08 -10.38
N ASN A 242 1.49 -5.44 -9.42
CA ASN A 242 1.89 -6.02 -8.13
C ASN A 242 2.31 -7.51 -8.21
N ALA A 243 2.24 -8.12 -9.40
CA ALA A 243 2.63 -9.50 -9.61
C ALA A 243 4.16 -9.66 -9.60
N GLY A 244 4.74 -9.99 -8.44
CA GLY A 244 6.19 -10.03 -8.22
C GLY A 244 6.81 -8.64 -8.20
N SER A 245 8.12 -8.55 -8.43
CA SER A 245 8.84 -7.26 -8.44
C SER A 245 9.47 -6.99 -9.80
N LEU A 246 9.57 -5.72 -10.16
CA LEU A 246 10.23 -5.28 -11.39
C LEU A 246 11.67 -5.81 -11.45
N SER A 247 11.99 -6.63 -12.45
CA SER A 247 13.34 -7.15 -12.64
C SER A 247 14.02 -6.64 -13.89
N LYS A 248 13.24 -6.15 -14.87
CA LYS A 248 13.75 -5.73 -16.16
C LYS A 248 12.92 -4.63 -16.80
N ILE A 249 13.58 -3.65 -17.37
CA ILE A 249 13.00 -2.82 -18.43
C ILE A 249 13.48 -3.40 -19.76
N ALA A 250 12.58 -4.07 -20.47
CA ALA A 250 12.90 -4.88 -21.65
C ALA A 250 12.95 -4.05 -22.94
N GLY A 251 12.22 -2.94 -23.00
CA GLY A 251 12.15 -2.09 -24.18
C GLY A 251 11.27 -0.86 -23.98
N GLY A 252 11.25 0.04 -24.95
CA GLY A 252 10.41 1.22 -24.90
C GLY A 252 10.21 1.90 -26.26
N PHE A 253 9.17 2.70 -26.36
CA PHE A 253 8.88 3.53 -27.53
C PHE A 253 10.01 4.54 -27.78
N GLN A 254 10.50 4.63 -29.03
CA GLN A 254 11.77 5.31 -29.38
C GLN A 254 11.93 6.77 -28.92
N PRO A 255 10.88 7.64 -28.96
CA PRO A 255 10.96 8.99 -28.40
C PRO A 255 11.24 9.07 -26.91
N ILE A 256 11.00 7.99 -26.15
CA ILE A 256 11.28 7.92 -24.71
C ILE A 256 12.79 7.70 -24.52
N THR A 257 13.43 8.61 -23.79
CA THR A 257 14.90 8.61 -23.62
C THR A 257 15.35 8.51 -22.17
N HIS A 258 14.50 8.85 -21.20
CA HIS A 258 14.82 8.73 -19.77
C HIS A 258 13.70 8.07 -19.00
N TYR A 259 14.06 7.49 -17.85
CA TYR A 259 13.16 6.93 -16.88
C TYR A 259 13.65 7.18 -15.46
N ARG A 260 12.72 7.09 -14.51
CA ARG A 260 13.01 6.99 -13.08
C ARG A 260 12.03 6.03 -12.43
N LEU A 261 12.50 5.31 -11.42
CA LEU A 261 11.69 4.39 -10.62
C LEU A 261 11.27 5.10 -9.33
N GLY A 262 10.06 4.83 -8.88
CA GLY A 262 9.44 5.49 -7.74
C GLY A 262 8.91 4.48 -6.73
N ARG A 263 8.99 4.87 -5.45
CA ARG A 263 8.47 4.08 -4.32
C ARG A 263 7.40 4.86 -3.60
N GLU A 264 6.37 4.16 -3.16
CA GLU A 264 5.35 4.74 -2.29
C GLU A 264 5.94 4.98 -0.89
N LYS A 265 5.61 6.14 -0.30
CA LYS A 265 6.01 6.50 1.05
C LYS A 265 4.87 6.43 2.05
N ILE A 266 3.61 6.40 1.58
CA ILE A 266 2.41 6.30 2.41
C ILE A 266 1.77 4.92 2.25
N TRP A 267 1.71 4.19 3.35
CA TRP A 267 1.30 2.78 3.34
C TRP A 267 -0.23 2.66 3.27
N MET A 268 -0.94 3.44 4.09
CA MET A 268 -2.41 3.49 4.17
C MET A 268 -3.00 4.50 3.16
N LYS A 269 -2.54 4.49 1.92
CA LYS A 269 -3.03 5.44 0.89
C LYS A 269 -4.46 5.13 0.43
N ASN A 270 -4.88 3.87 0.53
CA ASN A 270 -6.17 3.34 0.10
C ASN A 270 -7.29 3.50 1.15
N PHE A 271 -6.97 4.00 2.34
CA PHE A 271 -7.91 4.23 3.45
C PHE A 271 -8.61 2.99 4.03
N GLU A 272 -8.18 1.78 3.65
CA GLU A 272 -8.79 0.55 4.13
C GLU A 272 -8.37 0.18 5.56
N ASN A 273 -9.21 -0.61 6.22
CA ASN A 273 -8.91 -1.12 7.57
C ASN A 273 -7.92 -2.30 7.51
N GLU A 274 -6.65 -1.96 7.38
CA GLU A 274 -5.55 -2.92 7.23
C GLU A 274 -4.63 -2.99 8.46
N GLY A 275 -5.03 -2.34 9.57
CA GLY A 275 -4.32 -2.32 10.84
C GLY A 275 -3.60 -1.01 11.16
N SER A 276 -3.98 0.12 10.54
CA SER A 276 -3.35 1.43 10.77
C SER A 276 -4.41 2.53 10.85
N SER A 277 -4.22 3.52 11.72
CA SER A 277 -5.00 4.75 11.83
C SER A 277 -4.27 6.00 11.30
N LEU A 278 -3.20 5.83 10.51
CA LEU A 278 -2.26 6.87 10.05
C LEU A 278 -2.85 8.24 9.64
N TRP A 279 -4.09 8.28 9.16
CA TRP A 279 -4.80 9.50 8.81
C TRP A 279 -5.63 10.04 9.97
N ASN A 280 -5.42 11.30 10.29
CA ASN A 280 -6.10 11.98 11.38
C ASN A 280 -7.49 12.45 10.95
N PHE A 281 -8.54 11.77 11.44
CA PHE A 281 -9.94 12.18 11.28
C PHE A 281 -10.48 12.76 12.60
N ASN A 282 -10.22 14.04 12.87
CA ASN A 282 -10.44 14.65 14.19
C ASN A 282 -11.71 15.51 14.32
N SER A 283 -12.59 15.50 13.32
CA SER A 283 -13.82 16.30 13.35
C SER A 283 -15.03 15.55 12.79
N ASN A 284 -16.23 16.02 13.11
CA ASN A 284 -17.46 15.44 12.52
C ASN A 284 -17.62 15.76 11.02
N SER A 285 -16.70 16.52 10.44
CA SER A 285 -16.71 16.93 9.04
C SER A 285 -15.66 16.20 8.20
N GLU A 286 -14.95 15.24 8.78
CA GLU A 286 -13.97 14.37 8.13
C GLU A 286 -14.15 12.94 8.65
N PHE A 287 -14.30 11.96 7.75
CA PHE A 287 -14.56 10.57 8.14
C PHE A 287 -14.28 9.62 6.98
N LEU A 288 -14.07 8.34 7.28
CA LEU A 288 -14.08 7.28 6.27
C LEU A 288 -15.52 6.97 5.86
N GLN A 289 -15.79 6.96 4.56
CA GLN A 289 -17.09 6.64 3.99
C GLN A 289 -17.03 5.35 3.18
N ASP A 290 -18.01 4.47 3.38
CA ASP A 290 -18.10 3.11 2.80
C ASP A 290 -19.06 3.01 1.59
N SER A 291 -19.81 4.08 1.30
CA SER A 291 -20.82 4.08 0.24
C SER A 291 -20.34 4.77 -1.04
N ILE A 292 -19.32 5.61 -0.94
CA ILE A 292 -18.72 6.32 -2.08
C ILE A 292 -17.21 6.26 -1.90
N PHE A 293 -16.60 5.33 -2.62
CA PHE A 293 -15.18 5.08 -2.65
C PHE A 293 -14.74 4.89 -4.12
N ARG A 294 -13.44 4.84 -4.37
CA ARG A 294 -12.92 4.58 -5.71
C ARG A 294 -12.70 3.08 -5.90
N ARG A 295 -12.03 2.43 -4.97
CA ARG A 295 -11.73 0.99 -4.97
C ARG A 295 -11.73 0.45 -3.55
N GLY A 296 -11.74 -0.87 -3.39
CA GLY A 296 -11.83 -1.49 -2.07
C GLY A 296 -13.21 -1.27 -1.46
N GLU A 297 -13.26 -0.77 -0.23
CA GLU A 297 -14.48 -0.61 0.55
C GLU A 297 -14.68 0.82 1.07
N THR A 298 -13.62 1.63 1.20
CA THR A 298 -13.70 2.93 1.87
C THR A 298 -12.93 4.05 1.18
N ALA A 299 -13.31 5.30 1.47
CA ALA A 299 -12.57 6.49 1.04
C ALA A 299 -12.66 7.59 2.10
N ALA A 300 -11.65 8.47 2.15
CA ALA A 300 -11.68 9.64 3.02
C ALA A 300 -12.69 10.67 2.49
N SER A 301 -13.60 11.12 3.35
CA SER A 301 -14.65 12.08 3.01
C SER A 301 -14.52 13.35 3.85
N GLN A 302 -14.79 14.49 3.23
CA GLN A 302 -14.88 15.80 3.87
C GLN A 302 -16.21 16.48 3.55
N ILE A 303 -16.83 17.08 4.56
CA ILE A 303 -18.05 17.90 4.41
C ILE A 303 -17.74 19.35 4.80
N ARG A 304 -18.17 20.30 3.96
CA ARG A 304 -18.10 21.72 4.31
C ARG A 304 -19.37 22.48 3.95
N TYR A 305 -19.83 23.31 4.87
CA TYR A 305 -21.02 24.16 4.69
C TYR A 305 -20.61 25.60 4.40
N ASP A 306 -21.42 26.31 3.64
CA ASP A 306 -21.24 27.73 3.28
C ASP A 306 -21.15 28.70 4.47
N TYR A 307 -21.70 28.32 5.64
CA TYR A 307 -21.60 29.08 6.87
C TYR A 307 -20.35 28.77 7.71
N ALA A 308 -19.50 27.83 7.28
CA ALA A 308 -18.26 27.53 7.97
C ALA A 308 -17.25 28.69 7.83
N GLN A 309 -16.37 28.84 8.81
CA GLN A 309 -15.43 29.98 8.86
C GLN A 309 -14.16 29.75 8.03
N ASP A 310 -13.63 28.53 8.10
CA ASP A 310 -12.36 28.14 7.47
C ASP A 310 -12.54 26.93 6.56
N ASN A 311 -11.49 26.48 5.87
CA ASN A 311 -11.47 25.19 5.18
C ASN A 311 -11.53 24.00 6.18
N ILE A 312 -11.73 22.80 5.65
CA ILE A 312 -11.53 21.55 6.38
C ILE A 312 -10.28 20.86 5.85
N VAL A 313 -9.50 20.26 6.76
CA VAL A 313 -8.23 19.62 6.44
C VAL A 313 -8.15 18.28 7.16
N THR A 314 -7.81 17.24 6.41
CA THR A 314 -7.46 15.90 6.93
C THR A 314 -6.00 15.67 6.59
N ASN A 315 -5.20 15.29 7.57
CA ASN A 315 -3.75 15.18 7.43
C ASN A 315 -3.21 13.91 8.10
N LEU A 316 -1.90 13.67 7.99
CA LEU A 316 -1.29 12.54 8.70
C LEU A 316 -1.24 12.82 10.21
N GLU A 317 -1.35 11.76 11.01
CA GLU A 317 -1.17 11.86 12.47
C GLU A 317 0.23 12.35 12.83
N ASP A 318 1.23 11.87 12.07
CA ASP A 318 2.64 12.15 12.29
C ASP A 318 3.34 12.56 10.99
N ARG A 319 4.42 13.34 11.16
CA ARG A 319 5.25 13.79 10.03
C ARG A 319 6.16 12.67 9.56
N MET A 320 6.13 12.43 8.26
CA MET A 320 6.94 11.43 7.59
C MET A 320 8.32 11.98 7.19
N PRO A 321 9.38 11.16 7.13
CA PRO A 321 10.68 11.60 6.63
C PRO A 321 10.61 12.05 5.18
N PHE A 322 11.31 13.13 4.91
CA PHE A 322 11.50 13.70 3.59
C PHE A 322 13.01 13.71 3.27
N LYS A 323 13.38 13.19 2.11
CA LYS A 323 14.75 13.19 1.60
C LYS A 323 14.88 14.22 0.49
N ASN A 324 15.26 15.45 0.84
CA ASN A 324 15.25 16.57 -0.10
C ASN A 324 16.25 16.45 -1.27
N GLU A 325 17.13 15.46 -1.25
CA GLU A 325 17.99 15.08 -2.37
C GLU A 325 17.26 14.35 -3.51
N PHE A 326 16.05 13.85 -3.26
CA PHE A 326 15.19 13.18 -4.23
C PHE A 326 14.03 14.08 -4.65
N ASP A 327 13.50 13.81 -5.85
CA ASP A 327 12.25 14.40 -6.29
C ASP A 327 11.07 13.60 -5.70
N HIS A 328 9.96 14.28 -5.43
CA HIS A 328 8.73 13.63 -4.99
C HIS A 328 7.53 14.09 -5.80
N THR A 329 6.56 13.20 -5.95
CA THR A 329 5.27 13.51 -6.56
C THR A 329 4.18 13.04 -5.60
N ILE A 330 3.35 13.97 -5.15
CA ILE A 330 2.14 13.65 -4.39
C ILE A 330 1.04 13.24 -5.35
N HIS A 331 0.23 12.28 -4.92
CA HIS A 331 -0.82 11.73 -5.75
C HIS A 331 -2.05 11.30 -4.97
N GLY A 332 -3.12 11.07 -5.73
CA GLY A 332 -4.37 10.50 -5.25
C GLY A 332 -5.48 10.69 -6.28
N TYR A 333 -6.70 10.40 -5.86
CA TYR A 333 -7.91 10.64 -6.62
C TYR A 333 -8.86 11.50 -5.83
N ILE A 334 -9.58 12.37 -6.54
CA ILE A 334 -10.53 13.30 -5.96
C ILE A 334 -11.87 13.13 -6.66
N LYS A 335 -12.95 13.09 -5.88
CA LYS A 335 -14.33 13.27 -6.32
C LYS A 335 -14.94 14.43 -5.52
N THR A 336 -15.74 15.27 -6.16
CA THR A 336 -16.36 16.42 -5.49
C THR A 336 -17.82 16.56 -5.86
N GLU A 337 -18.61 17.04 -4.91
CA GLU A 337 -19.95 17.58 -5.10
C GLU A 337 -19.97 18.98 -4.51
N ASN A 338 -20.19 20.00 -5.35
CA ASN A 338 -20.14 21.41 -4.96
C ASN A 338 -18.83 21.81 -4.26
N GLY A 339 -17.71 21.18 -4.63
CA GLY A 339 -16.39 21.45 -4.07
C GLY A 339 -15.87 22.84 -4.44
N LYS A 340 -15.16 23.49 -3.52
CA LYS A 340 -14.44 24.73 -3.78
C LYS A 340 -12.99 24.59 -3.36
N ASN A 341 -12.08 25.00 -4.24
CA ASN A 341 -10.64 24.94 -4.04
C ASN A 341 -10.14 23.61 -3.44
N VAL A 342 -10.75 22.50 -3.83
CA VAL A 342 -10.39 21.18 -3.30
C VAL A 342 -9.01 20.79 -3.83
N THR A 343 -8.08 20.40 -2.97
CA THR A 343 -6.71 20.09 -3.38
C THR A 343 -6.02 19.16 -2.40
N LEU A 344 -4.92 18.56 -2.87
CA LEU A 344 -3.91 17.95 -2.03
C LEU A 344 -2.80 18.97 -1.80
N GLN A 345 -2.34 19.08 -0.56
CA GLN A 345 -1.25 19.97 -0.18
C GLN A 345 -0.13 19.16 0.45
N ILE A 346 1.09 19.63 0.25
CA ILE A 346 2.28 19.15 0.96
C ILE A 346 2.74 20.25 1.91
N GLN A 347 3.09 19.88 3.12
CA GLN A 347 3.85 20.72 4.03
C GLN A 347 5.23 20.12 4.25
N LEU A 348 6.25 20.97 4.27
CA LEU A 348 7.63 20.57 4.55
C LEU A 348 8.12 21.21 5.85
N PHE A 349 8.94 20.46 6.61
CA PHE A 349 9.40 20.83 7.94
C PHE A 349 10.87 20.48 8.16
N GLU A 350 11.53 21.24 9.02
CA GLU A 350 12.91 20.97 9.48
C GLU A 350 12.94 19.82 10.49
N GLY A 351 11.89 19.70 11.30
CA GLY A 351 11.79 18.74 12.39
C GLY A 351 10.38 18.14 12.52
N ARG A 352 10.25 17.13 13.40
CA ARG A 352 8.98 16.46 13.70
C ARG A 352 7.96 17.36 14.41
N SER A 353 8.42 18.44 15.04
CA SER A 353 7.58 19.47 15.67
C SER A 353 7.93 20.87 15.14
N GLY A 354 7.04 21.85 15.33
CA GLY A 354 7.24 23.23 14.91
C GLY A 354 6.48 23.60 13.64
N GLU A 355 6.64 24.84 13.17
CA GLU A 355 5.91 25.36 12.02
C GLU A 355 6.39 24.77 10.69
N SER A 356 5.51 24.73 9.69
CA SER A 356 5.90 24.35 8.32
C SER A 356 6.82 25.41 7.72
N ILE A 357 7.94 24.99 7.13
CA ILE A 357 8.80 25.90 6.37
C ILE A 357 8.15 26.24 5.03
N LEU A 358 7.46 25.26 4.44
CA LEU A 358 6.78 25.41 3.16
C LEU A 358 5.42 24.73 3.22
N THR A 359 4.41 25.36 2.62
CA THR A 359 3.13 24.74 2.28
C THR A 359 2.89 24.99 0.80
N ALA A 360 2.65 23.94 0.03
CA ALA A 360 2.29 24.04 -1.38
C ALA A 360 1.02 23.25 -1.66
N SER A 361 0.06 23.89 -2.33
CA SER A 361 -1.08 23.20 -2.95
C SER A 361 -0.69 22.74 -4.34
N MET A 362 -1.17 21.56 -4.73
CA MET A 362 -0.84 20.97 -6.02
C MET A 362 -1.77 21.47 -7.12
N ASN A 363 -1.24 21.68 -8.33
CA ASN A 363 -1.99 22.06 -9.53
C ASN A 363 -3.00 23.22 -9.32
N ASP A 364 -3.92 23.36 -10.27
CA ASP A 364 -5.16 24.10 -10.06
C ASP A 364 -6.08 23.29 -9.13
N SER A 365 -6.63 23.97 -8.13
CA SER A 365 -7.58 23.38 -7.20
C SER A 365 -8.88 22.98 -7.91
N VAL A 366 -9.48 21.88 -7.47
CA VAL A 366 -10.70 21.30 -8.04
C VAL A 366 -11.92 22.12 -7.62
N GLN A 367 -12.81 22.38 -8.58
CA GLN A 367 -14.00 23.22 -8.42
C GLN A 367 -15.26 22.50 -8.89
N GLY A 368 -16.37 22.79 -8.22
CA GLY A 368 -17.71 22.30 -8.53
C GLY A 368 -17.84 20.79 -8.32
N THR A 369 -18.71 20.18 -9.11
CA THR A 369 -18.96 18.73 -9.07
C THR A 369 -18.08 18.02 -10.09
N LYS A 370 -17.29 17.05 -9.63
CA LYS A 370 -16.41 16.21 -10.45
C LYS A 370 -16.60 14.75 -10.06
N PHE A 371 -16.58 13.88 -11.07
CA PHE A 371 -16.42 12.45 -10.85
C PHE A 371 -14.97 12.15 -10.47
N TRP A 372 -14.70 10.94 -9.96
CA TRP A 372 -13.34 10.49 -9.65
C TRP A 372 -12.36 10.83 -10.75
N MET A 373 -11.32 11.56 -10.40
CA MET A 373 -10.26 11.99 -11.33
C MET A 373 -8.89 11.88 -10.67
N PRO A 374 -7.86 11.47 -11.43
CA PRO A 374 -6.49 11.45 -10.92
C PRO A 374 -6.04 12.87 -10.57
N TYR A 375 -5.30 13.00 -9.48
CA TYR A 375 -4.75 14.25 -8.99
C TYR A 375 -3.30 14.06 -8.57
N TRP A 376 -2.39 14.76 -9.23
CA TRP A 376 -0.93 14.54 -9.09
C TRP A 376 -0.20 15.87 -9.15
N GLY A 377 0.79 16.09 -8.29
CA GLY A 377 1.62 17.28 -8.34
C GLY A 377 3.06 17.01 -7.92
N ASP A 378 4.00 17.67 -8.58
CA ASP A 378 5.40 17.62 -8.16
C ASP A 378 5.57 18.43 -6.88
N VAL A 379 6.29 17.87 -5.92
CA VAL A 379 6.57 18.51 -4.64
C VAL A 379 7.73 19.48 -4.81
N PRO A 380 7.60 20.76 -4.41
CA PRO A 380 8.70 21.70 -4.45
C PRO A 380 9.79 21.28 -3.45
N SER A 381 11.06 21.40 -3.84
CA SER A 381 12.18 21.13 -2.94
C SER A 381 12.50 22.32 -2.03
N HIS A 382 13.08 22.03 -0.85
CA HIS A 382 13.59 23.03 0.09
C HIS A 382 14.84 22.47 0.81
N GLU A 383 15.89 23.26 0.94
CA GLU A 383 17.21 22.79 1.44
C GLU A 383 17.18 22.34 2.91
N ASP A 384 16.30 22.91 3.72
CA ASP A 384 16.11 22.53 5.13
C ASP A 384 14.98 21.52 5.37
N ALA A 385 14.31 21.04 4.30
CA ALA A 385 13.20 20.11 4.45
C ALA A 385 13.70 18.69 4.80
N ASN A 386 13.28 18.22 5.96
CA ASN A 386 13.60 16.92 6.51
C ASN A 386 12.34 16.07 6.72
N PHE A 387 11.17 16.67 6.86
CA PHE A 387 9.93 15.94 7.07
C PHE A 387 8.82 16.53 6.21
N PHE A 388 7.79 15.73 5.94
CA PHE A 388 6.61 16.16 5.22
C PHE A 388 5.31 15.74 5.93
N ASP A 389 4.24 16.46 5.62
CA ASP A 389 2.85 16.11 5.94
C ASP A 389 2.00 16.29 4.67
N ILE A 390 1.06 15.39 4.44
CA ILE A 390 0.11 15.46 3.33
C ILE A 390 -1.24 15.93 3.88
N ARG A 391 -1.86 16.87 3.18
CA ARG A 391 -3.16 17.43 3.58
C ARG A 391 -4.16 17.35 2.45
N MET A 392 -5.29 16.72 2.72
CA MET A 392 -6.50 16.84 1.92
C MET A 392 -7.24 18.10 2.39
N SER A 393 -7.50 19.06 1.51
CA SER A 393 -8.12 20.33 1.87
C SER A 393 -9.34 20.62 1.00
N THR A 394 -10.44 21.02 1.64
CA THR A 394 -11.68 21.50 1.00
C THR A 394 -12.08 22.87 1.58
N ASP A 395 -12.20 23.89 0.73
CA ASP A 395 -12.64 25.23 1.17
C ASP A 395 -14.16 25.29 1.38
N VAL A 396 -14.59 26.37 2.05
CA VAL A 396 -15.99 26.72 2.25
C VAL A 396 -16.67 26.99 0.90
N PRO A 397 -17.72 26.22 0.52
CA PRO A 397 -18.43 26.45 -0.74
C PRO A 397 -19.11 27.81 -0.75
N ASP A 398 -19.39 28.34 -1.95
CA ASP A 398 -20.06 29.65 -2.08
C ASP A 398 -21.51 29.61 -1.53
N THR A 399 -22.19 28.48 -1.67
CA THR A 399 -23.55 28.24 -1.15
C THR A 399 -23.77 26.76 -0.85
N GLY A 400 -24.58 26.43 0.15
CA GLY A 400 -25.01 25.08 0.46
C GLY A 400 -23.94 24.23 1.13
N GLN A 401 -23.91 22.94 0.79
CA GLN A 401 -22.96 21.95 1.30
C GLN A 401 -22.04 21.50 0.16
N SER A 402 -20.75 21.39 0.46
CA SER A 402 -19.73 20.67 -0.31
C SER A 402 -19.53 19.30 0.32
N GLN A 403 -19.42 18.28 -0.51
CA GLN A 403 -18.90 16.98 -0.09
C GLN A 403 -17.79 16.55 -1.03
N THR A 404 -16.68 16.10 -0.47
CA THR A 404 -15.47 15.73 -1.19
C THR A 404 -15.03 14.35 -0.74
N TRP A 405 -14.55 13.54 -1.67
CA TRP A 405 -13.95 12.24 -1.39
C TRP A 405 -12.54 12.17 -1.98
N PHE A 406 -11.67 11.48 -1.26
CA PHE A 406 -10.29 11.24 -1.60
C PHE A 406 -9.97 9.76 -1.46
N ASP A 407 -9.16 9.25 -2.37
CA ASP A 407 -8.74 7.85 -2.37
C ASP A 407 -7.34 7.73 -2.99
N ASP A 408 -6.60 6.67 -2.68
CA ASP A 408 -5.21 6.43 -3.07
C ASP A 408 -4.25 7.60 -2.79
N VAL A 409 -4.45 8.34 -1.70
CA VAL A 409 -3.63 9.54 -1.40
C VAL A 409 -2.26 9.13 -0.87
N GLY A 410 -1.20 9.42 -1.63
CA GLY A 410 0.16 9.03 -1.29
C GLY A 410 1.25 9.96 -1.80
N LEU A 411 2.49 9.54 -1.62
CA LEU A 411 3.68 10.28 -2.06
C LEU A 411 4.68 9.31 -2.70
N VAL A 412 5.00 9.56 -3.95
CA VAL A 412 6.07 8.85 -4.65
C VAL A 412 7.40 9.57 -4.39
N GLU A 413 8.38 8.85 -3.85
CA GLU A 413 9.80 9.25 -3.84
C GLU A 413 10.50 8.66 -5.06
N TRP A 414 11.13 9.51 -5.86
CA TRP A 414 11.79 9.11 -7.10
C TRP A 414 13.29 8.87 -6.92
N ASP A 415 13.78 7.76 -7.46
CA ASP A 415 15.21 7.60 -7.70
C ASP A 415 15.70 8.61 -8.75
N SER A 416 17.02 8.79 -8.82
CA SER A 416 17.65 9.69 -9.78
C SER A 416 17.29 9.32 -11.23
N LEU A 417 16.98 10.35 -12.03
CA LEU A 417 16.68 10.18 -13.45
C LEU A 417 17.82 9.49 -14.20
N GLN A 418 17.50 8.43 -14.94
CA GLN A 418 18.44 7.65 -15.74
C GLN A 418 18.13 7.78 -17.23
N SER A 419 19.17 7.83 -18.07
CA SER A 419 19.01 7.69 -19.52
C SER A 419 18.92 6.21 -19.92
N PHE A 420 18.19 5.90 -20.99
CA PHE A 420 18.23 4.57 -21.59
C PHE A 420 19.57 4.35 -22.32
N GLU A 421 20.48 3.56 -21.73
CA GLU A 421 21.78 3.21 -22.33
C GLU A 421 21.74 1.98 -23.25
N GLY A 422 20.56 1.36 -23.37
CA GLY A 422 20.33 0.13 -24.13
C GLY A 422 19.34 -0.77 -23.38
N PHE A 423 18.80 -1.76 -24.09
CA PHE A 423 17.89 -2.74 -23.51
C PHE A 423 18.46 -4.16 -23.61
N PRO A 424 18.13 -5.05 -22.66
CA PRO A 424 17.35 -4.79 -21.45
C PRO A 424 18.16 -4.10 -20.34
N ILE A 425 17.48 -3.36 -19.46
CA ILE A 425 18.05 -2.84 -18.21
C ILE A 425 17.63 -3.77 -17.08
N SER A 426 18.60 -4.30 -16.34
CA SER A 426 18.34 -5.14 -15.17
C SER A 426 18.07 -4.29 -13.94
N VAL A 427 17.05 -4.67 -13.17
CA VAL A 427 16.68 -4.07 -11.89
C VAL A 427 16.87 -5.12 -10.79
N MET A 428 17.49 -4.71 -9.68
CA MET A 428 17.65 -5.59 -8.51
C MET A 428 16.27 -5.98 -7.99
N HIS A 429 16.04 -7.29 -7.80
CA HIS A 429 14.77 -7.82 -7.32
C HIS A 429 14.99 -8.97 -6.33
N PRO A 430 14.06 -9.21 -5.39
CA PRO A 430 12.84 -8.44 -5.09
C PRO A 430 13.11 -6.98 -4.69
N ASN A 431 12.13 -6.11 -4.90
CA ASN A 431 12.22 -4.68 -4.60
C ASN A 431 10.84 -4.12 -4.25
N ASP A 432 10.83 -2.86 -3.81
CA ASP A 432 9.67 -2.08 -3.38
C ASP A 432 9.33 -0.94 -4.37
N PHE A 433 9.66 -1.10 -5.66
CA PHE A 433 9.29 -0.12 -6.68
C PHE A 433 7.83 -0.28 -7.10
N ASN A 434 7.02 0.76 -6.90
CA ASN A 434 5.60 0.76 -7.25
C ASN A 434 5.31 1.54 -8.53
N TYR A 435 6.21 2.44 -8.93
CA TYR A 435 5.98 3.36 -10.03
C TYR A 435 7.20 3.46 -10.96
N ILE A 436 6.93 3.80 -12.20
CA ILE A 436 7.92 4.28 -13.17
C ILE A 436 7.39 5.54 -13.84
N GLN A 437 8.28 6.49 -14.10
CA GLN A 437 7.95 7.67 -14.89
C GLN A 437 8.96 7.82 -16.01
N VAL A 438 8.48 8.25 -17.18
CA VAL A 438 9.29 8.34 -18.39
C VAL A 438 9.20 9.68 -19.06
N TYR A 439 10.29 10.01 -19.76
CA TYR A 439 10.49 11.28 -20.43
C TYR A 439 10.78 11.06 -21.90
N ALA A 440 10.07 11.80 -22.74
CA ALA A 440 10.16 11.73 -24.18
C ALA A 440 10.55 13.08 -24.79
N THR A 441 11.35 13.01 -25.85
CA THR A 441 11.80 14.20 -26.61
C THR A 441 10.72 14.78 -27.52
N GLN A 442 9.63 14.04 -27.74
CA GLN A 442 8.50 14.39 -28.59
C GLN A 442 7.22 13.89 -27.94
N THR A 443 6.09 14.56 -28.19
CA THR A 443 4.78 14.11 -27.71
C THR A 443 4.51 12.69 -28.19
N PRO A 444 4.40 11.71 -27.28
CA PRO A 444 4.21 10.33 -27.71
C PRO A 444 2.80 10.09 -28.25
N VAL A 445 2.63 9.03 -29.05
CA VAL A 445 1.30 8.57 -29.45
C VAL A 445 0.59 7.90 -28.27
N ALA A 446 -0.74 7.79 -28.31
CA ALA A 446 -1.53 7.27 -27.19
C ALA A 446 -1.16 5.85 -26.70
N MET A 447 -0.48 5.05 -27.53
CA MET A 447 0.02 3.70 -27.19
C MET A 447 1.54 3.66 -27.01
N ALA A 448 2.19 4.80 -26.79
CA ALA A 448 3.61 4.85 -26.48
C ALA A 448 3.85 4.32 -25.07
N GLY A 449 4.38 3.11 -25.00
CA GLY A 449 4.61 2.41 -23.74
C GLY A 449 6.03 1.92 -23.55
N ILE A 450 6.21 1.29 -22.39
CA ILE A 450 7.43 0.62 -21.96
C ILE A 450 7.10 -0.87 -21.80
N GLN A 451 8.01 -1.70 -22.27
CA GLN A 451 7.98 -3.15 -22.07
C GLN A 451 8.79 -3.47 -20.81
N MET A 452 8.16 -4.13 -19.86
CA MET A 452 8.74 -4.44 -18.56
C MET A 452 8.52 -5.89 -18.21
N THR A 453 9.39 -6.41 -17.35
CA THR A 453 9.30 -7.77 -16.82
C THR A 453 9.33 -7.70 -15.30
N ASN A 454 8.34 -8.31 -14.67
CA ASN A 454 8.41 -8.63 -13.25
C ASN A 454 8.97 -10.05 -13.11
N THR A 455 9.86 -10.26 -12.14
CA THR A 455 10.24 -11.61 -11.72
C THR A 455 9.44 -11.98 -10.49
N ILE A 456 8.79 -13.13 -10.59
CA ILE A 456 8.03 -13.73 -9.50
C ILE A 456 8.84 -14.90 -8.96
N ILE A 457 8.95 -14.96 -7.64
CA ILE A 457 9.67 -15.99 -6.90
C ILE A 457 8.64 -16.92 -6.27
N GLY A 458 8.91 -18.22 -6.20
CA GLY A 458 8.04 -19.17 -5.49
C GLY A 458 6.78 -19.56 -6.26
N ASP A 459 5.85 -20.18 -5.55
CA ASP A 459 4.55 -20.60 -6.08
C ASP A 459 3.56 -19.42 -6.04
N LEU A 460 2.62 -19.41 -6.99
CA LEU A 460 1.58 -18.40 -7.08
C LEU A 460 0.20 -19.04 -7.11
N PRO A 461 -0.83 -18.31 -6.66
CA PRO A 461 -2.22 -18.73 -6.83
C PRO A 461 -2.59 -18.75 -8.32
N SER A 462 -3.72 -19.39 -8.62
CA SER A 462 -4.36 -19.31 -9.93
C SER A 462 -4.58 -17.86 -10.33
N LEU A 463 -4.51 -17.60 -11.65
CA LEU A 463 -4.97 -16.36 -12.21
C LEU A 463 -6.50 -16.36 -12.16
N ASP A 464 -7.08 -15.46 -11.36
CA ASP A 464 -8.53 -15.36 -11.19
C ASP A 464 -8.94 -13.90 -11.43
N ALA A 465 -9.78 -13.66 -12.44
CA ALA A 465 -10.34 -12.35 -12.75
C ALA A 465 -11.39 -11.98 -11.70
N ILE A 466 -11.30 -10.78 -11.12
CA ILE A 466 -12.27 -10.29 -10.15
C ILE A 466 -12.63 -8.84 -10.51
N PRO A 467 -13.56 -8.62 -11.47
CA PRO A 467 -14.05 -7.29 -11.79
C PRO A 467 -14.93 -6.75 -10.68
N LYS A 468 -14.74 -5.48 -10.34
CA LYS A 468 -15.59 -4.75 -9.39
C LYS A 468 -16.03 -3.40 -9.96
N ALA A 469 -17.09 -2.86 -9.38
CA ALA A 469 -17.62 -1.55 -9.70
C ALA A 469 -18.01 -0.79 -8.44
N ALA A 470 -17.62 0.48 -8.36
CA ALA A 470 -18.08 1.38 -7.31
C ALA A 470 -19.53 1.78 -7.63
N ASN A 471 -20.46 1.28 -6.80
CA ASN A 471 -21.90 1.40 -6.95
C ASN A 471 -22.42 0.82 -8.30
N PRO A 472 -22.77 -0.48 -8.36
CA PRO A 472 -23.21 -1.13 -9.59
C PRO A 472 -24.62 -0.71 -10.05
N VAL A 473 -25.35 0.06 -9.24
CA VAL A 473 -26.69 0.58 -9.56
C VAL A 473 -26.63 2.10 -9.70
N ILE A 474 -26.97 2.60 -10.88
CA ILE A 474 -26.93 4.03 -11.21
C ILE A 474 -28.19 4.50 -11.92
N THR A 475 -28.37 5.83 -12.01
CA THR A 475 -29.37 6.44 -12.90
C THR A 475 -28.70 6.91 -14.19
N ALA A 476 -29.28 6.58 -15.34
CA ALA A 476 -28.82 7.04 -16.64
C ALA A 476 -29.32 8.46 -16.98
N PRO A 477 -28.49 9.31 -17.61
CA PRO A 477 -27.09 9.08 -17.94
C PRO A 477 -26.18 9.19 -16.70
N GLY A 478 -25.28 8.22 -16.51
CA GLY A 478 -24.46 8.09 -15.29
C GLY A 478 -23.05 7.55 -15.56
N LYS A 479 -22.13 7.72 -14.61
CA LYS A 479 -20.77 7.20 -14.69
C LYS A 479 -20.55 6.16 -13.60
N VAL A 480 -19.87 5.07 -13.96
CA VAL A 480 -19.43 4.04 -13.03
C VAL A 480 -17.91 3.93 -13.09
N HIS A 481 -17.29 3.84 -11.92
CA HIS A 481 -15.88 3.53 -11.80
C HIS A 481 -15.71 2.02 -11.61
N PHE A 482 -14.91 1.39 -12.45
CA PHE A 482 -14.60 -0.03 -12.37
C PHE A 482 -13.18 -0.19 -11.84
N TYR A 483 -12.96 -1.22 -11.06
CA TYR A 483 -11.65 -1.53 -10.52
C TYR A 483 -11.42 -3.03 -10.52
N ASP A 484 -10.14 -3.37 -10.63
CA ASP A 484 -9.63 -4.73 -10.65
C ASP A 484 -9.21 -5.17 -9.25
N GLU A 485 -9.69 -6.34 -8.81
CA GLU A 485 -9.22 -7.05 -7.63
C GLU A 485 -8.72 -8.47 -7.99
N SER A 486 -8.38 -8.68 -9.27
CA SER A 486 -7.96 -9.99 -9.77
C SER A 486 -6.72 -10.51 -9.04
N LYS A 487 -6.66 -11.83 -8.90
CA LYS A 487 -5.63 -12.54 -8.14
C LYS A 487 -4.63 -13.24 -9.05
N GLY A 488 -3.46 -13.53 -8.49
CA GLY A 488 -2.37 -14.20 -9.20
C GLY A 488 -1.51 -13.25 -10.03
N ALA A 489 -0.84 -13.81 -11.04
CA ALA A 489 0.21 -13.12 -11.78
C ALA A 489 -0.36 -12.20 -12.89
N VAL A 490 -1.20 -11.24 -12.51
CA VAL A 490 -1.88 -10.34 -13.44
C VAL A 490 -0.88 -9.36 -14.08
N GLY A 491 -0.75 -9.40 -15.41
CA GLY A 491 0.14 -8.50 -16.17
C GLY A 491 -0.59 -7.50 -17.06
N ASN A 492 -1.73 -7.88 -17.64
CA ASN A 492 -2.52 -7.01 -18.53
C ASN A 492 -4.02 -7.19 -18.27
N TRP A 493 -4.78 -6.12 -18.52
CA TRP A 493 -6.24 -6.06 -18.33
C TRP A 493 -6.93 -5.79 -19.66
N HIS A 494 -8.09 -6.39 -19.85
CA HIS A 494 -8.95 -6.17 -21.01
C HIS A 494 -10.41 -6.19 -20.59
N TRP A 495 -10.96 -4.99 -20.43
CA TRP A 495 -12.38 -4.76 -20.17
C TRP A 495 -13.16 -4.67 -21.48
N VAL A 496 -14.32 -5.32 -21.54
CA VAL A 496 -15.27 -5.22 -22.65
C VAL A 496 -16.60 -4.69 -22.12
N PHE A 497 -17.02 -3.55 -22.66
CA PHE A 497 -18.30 -2.92 -22.38
C PHE A 497 -19.24 -3.09 -23.57
N MET A 498 -20.50 -3.49 -23.30
CA MET A 498 -21.56 -3.63 -24.31
C MET A 498 -21.12 -4.47 -25.53
N ASP A 499 -20.30 -5.50 -25.30
CA ASP A 499 -19.71 -6.40 -26.31
C ASP A 499 -18.90 -5.75 -27.44
N GLN A 500 -18.57 -4.46 -27.33
CA GLN A 500 -18.02 -3.70 -28.46
C GLN A 500 -16.87 -2.76 -28.08
N ILE A 501 -16.86 -2.25 -26.85
CA ILE A 501 -15.90 -1.23 -26.43
C ILE A 501 -14.82 -1.89 -25.59
N ASN A 502 -13.58 -1.78 -26.04
CA ASN A 502 -12.42 -2.43 -25.43
C ASN A 502 -11.59 -1.40 -24.66
N VAL A 503 -11.27 -1.68 -23.40
CA VAL A 503 -10.45 -0.81 -22.54
C VAL A 503 -9.38 -1.63 -21.83
N TYR A 504 -8.15 -1.12 -21.81
CA TYR A 504 -6.98 -1.84 -21.28
C TYR A 504 -6.38 -1.21 -20.02
N GLN A 505 -7.04 -0.20 -19.46
CA GLN A 505 -6.68 0.36 -18.16
C GLN A 505 -7.10 -0.60 -17.05
N GLN A 506 -6.30 -0.70 -16.00
CA GLN A 506 -6.61 -1.54 -14.84
C GLN A 506 -7.91 -1.08 -14.15
N HIS A 507 -8.07 0.22 -13.88
CA HIS A 507 -9.23 0.81 -13.19
C HIS A 507 -9.96 1.84 -14.06
N PRO A 508 -10.78 1.41 -15.05
CA PRO A 508 -11.41 2.32 -15.99
C PRO A 508 -12.65 3.02 -15.43
N THR A 509 -13.10 4.07 -16.10
CA THR A 509 -14.41 4.70 -15.83
C THR A 509 -15.22 4.69 -17.12
N PHE A 510 -16.48 4.27 -17.03
CA PHE A 510 -17.38 4.18 -18.17
C PHE A 510 -18.64 5.02 -17.96
N HIS A 511 -19.19 5.58 -19.05
CA HIS A 511 -20.39 6.41 -19.02
C HIS A 511 -21.53 5.70 -19.75
N PHE A 512 -22.60 5.43 -19.01
CA PHE A 512 -23.83 4.83 -19.52
C PHE A 512 -24.81 5.95 -19.88
N PHE A 513 -25.26 5.96 -21.13
CA PHE A 513 -26.14 7.00 -21.65
C PHE A 513 -27.62 6.65 -21.52
N ASP A 514 -27.94 5.36 -21.70
CA ASP A 514 -29.30 4.86 -21.74
C ASP A 514 -29.56 3.96 -20.51
N PRO A 515 -30.81 3.87 -20.03
CA PRO A 515 -31.19 2.83 -19.06
C PRO A 515 -31.03 1.43 -19.65
N GLY A 516 -30.74 0.46 -18.79
CA GLY A 516 -30.58 -0.94 -19.17
C GLY A 516 -29.76 -1.74 -18.17
N ILE A 517 -29.68 -3.05 -18.43
CA ILE A 517 -28.86 -4.00 -17.68
C ILE A 517 -27.64 -4.32 -18.57
N TYR A 518 -26.45 -4.08 -18.05
CA TYR A 518 -25.20 -4.23 -18.78
C TYR A 518 -24.31 -5.26 -18.11
N GLU A 519 -23.92 -6.27 -18.87
CA GLU A 519 -22.88 -7.21 -18.46
C GLU A 519 -21.52 -6.70 -18.97
N ILE A 520 -20.56 -6.56 -18.07
CA ILE A 520 -19.20 -6.09 -18.36
C ILE A 520 -18.25 -7.23 -18.03
N SER A 521 -17.35 -7.57 -18.96
CA SER A 521 -16.33 -8.60 -18.71
C SER A 521 -14.97 -7.97 -18.47
N LEU A 522 -14.21 -8.51 -17.52
CA LEU A 522 -12.77 -8.30 -17.40
C LEU A 522 -12.05 -9.59 -17.76
N THR A 523 -11.15 -9.52 -18.73
CA THR A 523 -10.16 -10.56 -19.00
C THR A 523 -8.80 -10.09 -18.50
N VAL A 524 -8.17 -10.85 -17.60
CA VAL A 524 -6.79 -10.64 -17.19
C VAL A 524 -5.87 -11.59 -17.95
N THR A 525 -4.66 -11.14 -18.25
CA THR A 525 -3.61 -11.98 -18.87
C THR A 525 -2.37 -11.98 -18.00
N GLY A 526 -1.88 -13.16 -17.65
CA GLY A 526 -0.73 -13.36 -16.78
C GLY A 526 0.41 -14.15 -17.43
N LEU A 527 1.05 -15.00 -16.61
CA LEU A 527 2.20 -15.81 -16.99
C LEU A 527 1.91 -16.70 -18.20
N ASN A 528 2.89 -16.83 -19.12
CA ASN A 528 2.79 -17.68 -20.31
C ASN A 528 1.56 -17.40 -21.21
N GLY A 529 0.91 -16.23 -21.06
CA GLY A 529 -0.32 -15.89 -21.76
C GLY A 529 -1.57 -16.60 -21.21
N GLU A 530 -1.52 -17.14 -19.99
CA GLU A 530 -2.71 -17.59 -19.28
C GLU A 530 -3.69 -16.44 -19.12
N THR A 531 -4.97 -16.74 -19.28
CA THR A 531 -6.05 -15.76 -19.20
C THR A 531 -7.16 -16.29 -18.34
N ASP A 532 -7.77 -15.41 -17.56
CA ASP A 532 -9.03 -15.67 -16.88
C ASP A 532 -10.01 -14.53 -17.15
N THR A 533 -11.29 -14.85 -17.20
CA THR A 533 -12.35 -13.89 -17.53
C THR A 533 -13.51 -14.06 -16.56
N ASP A 534 -13.93 -12.95 -15.97
CA ASP A 534 -15.12 -12.89 -15.13
C ASP A 534 -15.95 -11.64 -15.47
N TYR A 535 -17.16 -11.57 -14.92
CA TYR A 535 -18.21 -10.62 -15.31
C TYR A 535 -18.77 -9.86 -14.11
N ILE A 536 -19.25 -8.65 -14.38
CA ILE A 536 -20.03 -7.86 -13.42
C ILE A 536 -21.23 -7.23 -14.12
N THR A 537 -22.37 -7.24 -13.43
CA THR A 537 -23.60 -6.62 -13.91
C THR A 537 -23.72 -5.19 -13.39
N ILE A 538 -24.08 -4.27 -14.28
CA ILE A 538 -24.40 -2.88 -13.96
C ILE A 538 -25.84 -2.60 -14.35
N VAL A 539 -26.60 -2.05 -13.41
CA VAL A 539 -28.00 -1.71 -13.63
C VAL A 539 -28.14 -0.19 -13.72
N ALA A 540 -28.56 0.31 -14.89
CA ALA A 540 -28.81 1.71 -15.12
C ALA A 540 -30.32 1.97 -15.20
N LEU A 541 -30.86 2.65 -14.20
CA LEU A 541 -32.27 3.03 -14.07
C LEU A 541 -32.59 4.29 -14.88
N SER A 542 -33.84 4.45 -15.29
CA SER A 542 -34.33 5.75 -15.79
C SER A 542 -34.48 6.76 -14.64
N GLY A 543 -34.50 8.06 -14.96
CA GLY A 543 -34.67 9.11 -13.94
C GLY A 543 -36.05 9.15 -13.28
N ASP A 544 -37.01 8.41 -13.85
CA ASP A 544 -38.40 8.26 -13.40
C ASP A 544 -38.74 6.82 -12.99
N ALA A 545 -37.73 5.96 -12.82
CA ALA A 545 -37.87 4.58 -12.37
C ALA A 545 -38.62 4.52 -11.02
N GLU A 546 -39.62 3.64 -10.94
CA GLU A 546 -40.29 3.33 -9.67
C GLU A 546 -39.53 2.18 -8.97
N GLU A 547 -39.23 2.36 -7.69
CA GLU A 547 -38.55 1.33 -6.91
C GLU A 547 -39.51 0.19 -6.58
N TYR A 548 -39.17 -1.02 -7.05
CA TYR A 548 -39.94 -2.22 -6.75
C TYR A 548 -39.47 -2.81 -5.43
N ASN A 549 -40.40 -3.43 -4.68
CA ASN A 549 -40.00 -4.10 -3.45
C ASN A 549 -39.14 -5.33 -3.78
N LEU A 550 -38.19 -5.66 -2.90
CA LEU A 550 -37.38 -6.86 -3.06
C LEU A 550 -38.27 -8.11 -3.19
N GLY A 551 -38.11 -8.84 -4.29
CA GLY A 551 -38.88 -10.00 -4.70
C GLY A 551 -40.20 -9.73 -5.46
N ASP A 552 -40.65 -8.47 -5.54
CA ASP A 552 -41.87 -8.05 -6.24
C ASP A 552 -41.54 -7.72 -7.70
N VAL A 553 -41.24 -8.76 -8.47
CA VAL A 553 -40.66 -8.65 -9.81
C VAL A 553 -41.57 -7.91 -10.79
N ASN A 554 -42.89 -8.03 -10.63
CA ASN A 554 -43.85 -7.36 -11.52
C ASN A 554 -44.30 -5.97 -11.03
N GLY A 555 -43.84 -5.53 -9.86
CA GLY A 555 -44.16 -4.23 -9.26
C GLY A 555 -45.63 -4.05 -8.86
N ASP A 556 -46.40 -5.12 -8.63
CA ASP A 556 -47.82 -5.05 -8.28
C ASP A 556 -48.06 -4.77 -6.78
N GLY A 557 -47.00 -4.74 -5.99
CA GLY A 557 -47.01 -4.50 -4.55
C GLY A 557 -47.23 -5.77 -3.72
N SER A 558 -47.28 -6.96 -4.33
CA SER A 558 -47.55 -8.23 -3.66
C SER A 558 -46.56 -9.30 -4.09
N LEU A 559 -45.88 -9.92 -3.13
CA LEU A 559 -45.05 -11.09 -3.39
C LEU A 559 -45.92 -12.33 -3.62
N THR A 560 -45.82 -12.95 -4.79
CA THR A 560 -46.64 -14.10 -5.18
C THR A 560 -45.84 -15.18 -5.93
N ALA A 561 -46.49 -16.32 -6.18
CA ALA A 561 -45.93 -17.35 -7.06
C ALA A 561 -45.73 -16.87 -8.52
N MET A 562 -46.32 -15.73 -8.92
CA MET A 562 -46.07 -15.14 -10.23
C MET A 562 -44.66 -14.55 -10.31
N ASP A 563 -44.17 -13.94 -9.24
CA ASP A 563 -42.84 -13.32 -9.19
C ASP A 563 -41.73 -14.37 -9.28
N VAL A 564 -41.92 -15.51 -8.61
CA VAL A 564 -41.05 -16.69 -8.79
C VAL A 564 -41.08 -17.15 -10.24
N LEU A 565 -42.26 -17.20 -10.86
CA LEU A 565 -42.39 -17.66 -12.25
C LEU A 565 -41.70 -16.70 -13.22
N LEU A 566 -41.76 -15.39 -12.98
CA LEU A 566 -41.04 -14.38 -13.75
C LEU A 566 -39.53 -14.55 -13.60
N CYS A 567 -39.04 -14.65 -12.36
CA CYS A 567 -37.62 -14.91 -12.08
C CYS A 567 -37.14 -16.20 -12.78
N VAL A 568 -37.89 -17.30 -12.67
CA VAL A 568 -37.58 -18.56 -13.38
C VAL A 568 -37.59 -18.38 -14.89
N ASN A 569 -38.57 -17.68 -15.45
CA ASN A 569 -38.65 -17.42 -16.90
C ASN A 569 -37.46 -16.61 -17.40
N TYR A 570 -36.97 -15.64 -16.61
CA TYR A 570 -35.76 -14.89 -16.91
C TYR A 570 -34.53 -15.80 -16.96
N ILE A 571 -34.35 -16.64 -15.93
CA ILE A 571 -33.22 -17.60 -15.84
C ILE A 571 -33.14 -18.54 -17.05
N ILE A 572 -34.28 -18.94 -17.60
CA ILE A 572 -34.34 -19.82 -18.78
C ILE A 572 -34.43 -19.08 -20.12
N GLY A 573 -34.31 -17.75 -20.12
CA GLY A 573 -34.28 -16.90 -21.32
C GLY A 573 -35.63 -16.80 -22.05
N LEU A 574 -36.75 -16.90 -21.33
CA LEU A 574 -38.09 -16.73 -21.89
C LEU A 574 -38.62 -15.28 -21.79
N VAL A 575 -38.07 -14.49 -20.88
CA VAL A 575 -38.37 -13.06 -20.70
C VAL A 575 -37.07 -12.31 -20.44
N ASP A 576 -37.00 -11.06 -20.89
CA ASP A 576 -35.98 -10.10 -20.50
C ASP A 576 -36.58 -9.18 -19.43
N PHE A 577 -35.76 -8.72 -18.50
CA PHE A 577 -36.17 -7.79 -17.45
C PHE A 577 -35.78 -6.36 -17.79
N GLU A 578 -36.63 -5.43 -17.40
CA GLU A 578 -36.24 -4.03 -17.23
C GLU A 578 -35.38 -3.87 -15.94
N PRO A 579 -34.60 -2.78 -15.81
CA PRO A 579 -33.73 -2.55 -14.66
C PRO A 579 -34.38 -2.73 -13.28
N GLU A 580 -35.61 -2.24 -13.10
CA GLU A 580 -36.36 -2.31 -11.84
C GLU A 580 -36.77 -3.75 -11.51
N GLU A 581 -37.22 -4.50 -12.52
CA GLU A 581 -37.58 -5.91 -12.40
C GLU A 581 -36.36 -6.77 -12.05
N PHE A 582 -35.20 -6.45 -12.63
CA PHE A 582 -33.94 -7.11 -12.31
C PHE A 582 -33.53 -6.87 -10.85
N LEU A 583 -33.56 -5.63 -10.37
CA LEU A 583 -33.22 -5.33 -8.97
C LEU A 583 -34.20 -5.96 -7.98
N ALA A 584 -35.49 -6.01 -8.32
CA ALA A 584 -36.47 -6.72 -7.51
C ALA A 584 -36.22 -8.24 -7.51
N ALA A 585 -35.78 -8.79 -8.64
CA ALA A 585 -35.48 -10.22 -8.76
C ALA A 585 -34.16 -10.63 -8.08
N ASP A 586 -33.16 -9.75 -8.00
CA ASP A 586 -31.83 -9.99 -7.41
C ASP A 586 -31.89 -9.89 -5.87
N VAL A 587 -32.51 -10.88 -5.24
CA VAL A 587 -32.88 -10.80 -3.82
C VAL A 587 -31.66 -10.86 -2.90
N ASP A 588 -30.60 -11.56 -3.31
CA ASP A 588 -29.35 -11.60 -2.55
C ASP A 588 -28.36 -10.47 -2.90
N GLY A 589 -28.67 -9.67 -3.93
CA GLY A 589 -27.92 -8.50 -4.34
C GLY A 589 -26.54 -8.82 -4.94
N ASN A 590 -26.36 -10.04 -5.47
CA ASN A 590 -25.08 -10.47 -6.04
C ASN A 590 -24.89 -10.03 -7.51
N GLY A 591 -25.91 -9.41 -8.12
CA GLY A 591 -25.89 -8.94 -9.50
C GLY A 591 -26.18 -10.02 -10.55
N VAL A 592 -26.64 -11.21 -10.15
CA VAL A 592 -26.88 -12.38 -11.00
C VAL A 592 -28.17 -13.09 -10.59
N ILE A 593 -29.21 -12.97 -11.42
CA ILE A 593 -30.47 -13.70 -11.22
C ILE A 593 -30.28 -15.18 -11.52
N ASN A 594 -30.47 -16.02 -10.50
CA ASN A 594 -30.35 -17.45 -10.59
C ASN A 594 -31.41 -18.18 -9.73
N ILE A 595 -31.32 -19.50 -9.65
CA ILE A 595 -32.34 -20.30 -8.96
C ILE A 595 -32.43 -19.99 -7.46
N TYR A 596 -31.35 -19.51 -6.83
CA TYR A 596 -31.36 -19.11 -5.43
C TYR A 596 -32.25 -17.90 -5.22
N ASP A 597 -32.24 -16.92 -6.12
CA ASP A 597 -33.16 -15.79 -6.08
C ASP A 597 -34.61 -16.23 -6.15
N ALA A 598 -34.95 -17.10 -7.10
CA ALA A 598 -36.29 -17.65 -7.22
C ALA A 598 -36.75 -18.39 -5.94
N LEU A 599 -35.82 -19.08 -5.26
CA LEU A 599 -36.08 -19.73 -3.98
C LEU A 599 -36.23 -18.72 -2.84
N LEU A 600 -35.43 -17.65 -2.81
CA LEU A 600 -35.55 -16.58 -1.82
C LEU A 600 -36.88 -15.84 -1.96
N ILE A 601 -37.30 -15.53 -3.19
CA ILE A 601 -38.64 -14.97 -3.45
C ILE A 601 -39.71 -15.95 -2.94
N ALA A 602 -39.57 -17.25 -3.22
CA ALA A 602 -40.49 -18.28 -2.73
C ALA A 602 -40.60 -18.32 -1.20
N ASP A 603 -39.50 -18.12 -0.49
CA ASP A 603 -39.47 -18.07 0.97
C ASP A 603 -40.05 -16.76 1.52
N LEU A 604 -39.94 -15.63 0.79
CA LEU A 604 -40.43 -14.33 1.25
C LEU A 604 -41.96 -14.19 1.26
N PHE A 605 -42.72 -14.95 0.47
CA PHE A 605 -44.20 -14.91 0.49
C PHE A 605 -44.90 -16.11 1.13
N ASN A 606 -44.14 -17.11 1.61
CA ASN A 606 -44.68 -18.20 2.44
C ASN A 606 -44.74 -17.77 3.93
#